data_AF-A0A960HNT6-F1
#
_entry.id   AF-A0A960HNT6-F1
#
_cell.length_a   1.000
_cell.length_b   1.000
_cell.length_c   1.000
_cell.angle_alpha   90.00
_cell.angle_beta   90.00
_cell.angle_gamma   90.00
#
_symmetry.space_group_name_H-M   'P 1'
#
loop_
_entity.id
_entity.type
_entity.pdbx_description
1 polymer ?
#
loop_
_entity_poly.entity_id
_entity_poly.type
_entity_poly.pdbx_seq_one_letter_code
_entity_poly.pdbx_strand_id
1 'polypeptide(L)'
;GDVGELVYRGPNVMLGYATEPSDLALGATLDELRTGDLGRIDPATGLVEVVGRASRFTKPLGLRVDLDRVEDVVALDHPGAVVVGDDELLVVAAPEASADRLADRAATAAGLPRAAVVALVGPLPRTAAGKVDGPALLAAARAQRDAVPAASAHGAPPSAILAEVLGRDGLGPDESFAGAGGDSLSYVEASLRLEERFGALPPDWQHLSMADLDAREPRPPDHRMDTTVLLRAVGICTVVATHMRFGFLPGGAHLLLGVAGYNLCRFQLGLADGSARLRAGFRTIARVALPAMAVAAVVLATTPRYGWTTVALVNDYLGPRSHRQDHWHFWYIEAFVHLVAIITLVLAVPAVRRWERRAPYLFALGALGVALAAREVTWWGIDDPYNLRFRTHGVAFFLVLGWLVHRSRTPLQRVATSVLCVATVVGFFGMPEREAYIAGGLLLLLWVPRVPVPRRAAAPIGLVASASMWILISHFQVWPPLQEHLPTPVAYVA
;
A
#
# COMPACT_ATOMS: atom_id res chain seq x y z
N GLY A 1 19.86 -26.02 -42.45
CA GLY A 1 21.24 -26.28 -42.01
C GLY A 1 21.23 -26.99 -40.68
N ASP A 2 22.40 -27.34 -40.17
CA ASP A 2 22.57 -27.85 -38.80
C ASP A 2 22.23 -26.77 -37.77
N VAL A 3 21.85 -27.20 -36.56
CA VAL A 3 21.52 -26.29 -35.44
C VAL A 3 22.82 -25.75 -34.85
N GLY A 4 22.92 -24.42 -34.73
CA GLY A 4 24.05 -23.73 -34.13
C GLY A 4 23.62 -22.46 -33.39
N GLU A 5 24.55 -21.82 -32.68
CA GLU A 5 24.27 -20.53 -32.05
C GLU A 5 24.10 -19.43 -33.09
N LEU A 6 23.06 -18.62 -32.95
CA LEU A 6 22.84 -17.43 -33.76
C LEU A 6 23.77 -16.32 -33.27
N VAL A 7 24.64 -15.86 -34.17
CA VAL A 7 25.57 -14.75 -33.93
C VAL A 7 25.20 -13.61 -34.87
N TYR A 8 24.99 -12.42 -34.32
CA TYR A 8 24.68 -11.22 -35.10
C TYR A 8 25.92 -10.35 -35.27
N ARG A 9 26.16 -9.86 -36.48
CA ARG A 9 27.20 -8.87 -36.81
C ARG A 9 26.58 -7.76 -37.64
N GLY A 10 26.76 -6.51 -37.24
CA GLY A 10 26.20 -5.36 -37.94
C GLY A 10 26.28 -4.06 -37.14
N PRO A 11 25.86 -2.93 -37.73
CA PRO A 11 25.96 -1.60 -37.10
C PRO A 11 25.12 -1.44 -35.83
N ASN A 12 24.19 -2.37 -35.57
CA ASN A 12 23.31 -2.36 -34.41
C ASN A 12 23.87 -3.17 -33.22
N VAL A 13 25.10 -3.70 -33.30
CA VAL A 13 25.75 -4.33 -32.15
C VAL A 13 26.03 -3.24 -31.11
N MET A 14 25.62 -3.50 -29.86
CA MET A 14 25.80 -2.56 -28.75
C MET A 14 27.29 -2.29 -28.46
N LEU A 15 27.58 -1.17 -27.80
CA LEU A 15 28.95 -0.75 -27.52
C LEU A 15 29.71 -1.67 -26.54
N GLY A 16 29.02 -2.47 -25.73
CA GLY A 16 29.64 -3.29 -24.68
C GLY A 16 28.80 -3.25 -23.41
N TYR A 17 29.34 -3.85 -22.34
CA TYR A 17 28.74 -3.81 -21.01
C TYR A 17 29.49 -2.82 -20.12
N ALA A 18 28.76 -1.97 -19.41
CA ALA A 18 29.32 -1.10 -18.38
C ALA A 18 29.00 -1.67 -16.99
N THR A 19 30.02 -1.88 -16.17
CA THR A 19 29.94 -2.35 -14.78
C THR A 19 30.34 -1.29 -13.77
N GLU A 20 31.09 -0.27 -14.21
CA GLU A 20 31.43 0.92 -13.46
C GLU A 20 31.32 2.20 -14.34
N PRO A 21 31.20 3.39 -13.74
CA PRO A 21 31.02 4.64 -14.51
C PRO A 21 32.12 4.93 -15.53
N SER A 22 33.36 4.48 -15.30
CA SER A 22 34.50 4.59 -16.21
C SER A 22 34.26 3.91 -17.56
N ASP A 23 33.48 2.82 -17.57
CA ASP A 23 33.27 1.99 -18.76
C ASP A 23 32.52 2.72 -19.87
N LEU A 24 31.74 3.77 -19.53
CA LEU A 24 30.99 4.58 -20.49
C LEU A 24 31.91 5.36 -21.46
N ALA A 25 33.20 5.52 -21.12
CA ALA A 25 34.18 6.18 -21.97
C ALA A 25 34.87 5.25 -22.98
N LEU A 26 34.67 3.93 -22.89
CA LEU A 26 35.42 2.93 -23.67
C LEU A 26 35.00 2.84 -25.15
N GLY A 27 33.90 3.47 -25.55
CA GLY A 27 33.38 3.37 -26.92
C GLY A 27 32.88 1.96 -27.26
N ALA A 28 32.90 1.58 -28.54
CA ALA A 28 32.49 0.25 -28.98
C ALA A 28 33.58 -0.80 -28.69
N THR A 29 33.21 -1.86 -27.98
CA THR A 29 34.09 -2.95 -27.53
C THR A 29 33.65 -4.33 -28.04
N LEU A 30 32.51 -4.40 -28.75
CA LEU A 30 31.95 -5.62 -29.32
C LEU A 30 31.68 -5.44 -30.82
N ASP A 31 32.22 -6.34 -31.63
CA ASP A 31 31.99 -6.38 -33.09
C ASP A 31 30.87 -7.36 -33.48
N GLU A 32 30.57 -8.32 -32.61
CA GLU A 32 29.54 -9.33 -32.82
C GLU A 32 28.80 -9.63 -31.51
N LEU A 33 27.50 -9.90 -31.64
CA LEU A 33 26.63 -10.29 -30.55
C LEU A 33 26.33 -11.78 -30.66
N ARG A 34 26.95 -12.57 -29.79
CA ARG A 34 26.56 -13.97 -29.54
C ARG A 34 25.25 -13.96 -28.77
N THR A 35 24.15 -14.31 -29.43
CA THR A 35 22.80 -14.09 -28.89
C THR A 35 22.45 -15.08 -27.78
N GLY A 36 23.08 -16.26 -27.76
CA GLY A 36 22.64 -17.39 -26.95
C GLY A 36 21.36 -18.06 -27.47
N ASP A 37 20.81 -17.67 -28.62
CA ASP A 37 19.75 -18.40 -29.31
C ASP A 37 20.34 -19.51 -30.18
N LEU A 38 19.75 -20.70 -30.15
CA LEU A 38 20.05 -21.78 -31.07
C LEU A 38 19.09 -21.69 -32.25
N GLY A 39 19.63 -21.74 -33.46
CA GLY A 39 18.84 -21.66 -34.68
C GLY A 39 19.45 -22.46 -35.82
N ARG A 40 18.67 -22.63 -36.88
CA ARG A 40 19.16 -23.16 -38.17
C ARG A 40 18.71 -22.25 -39.29
N ILE A 41 19.55 -22.10 -40.29
CA ILE A 41 19.23 -21.34 -41.50
C ILE A 41 18.66 -22.32 -42.53
N ASP A 42 17.47 -22.01 -43.05
CA ASP A 42 16.89 -22.72 -44.18
C ASP A 42 17.65 -22.32 -45.47
N PRO A 43 18.33 -23.26 -46.14
CA PRO A 43 19.11 -22.95 -47.34
C PRO A 43 18.25 -22.51 -48.54
N ALA A 44 16.96 -22.88 -48.58
CA ALA A 44 16.08 -22.57 -49.70
C ALA A 44 15.46 -21.17 -49.58
N THR A 45 15.16 -20.73 -48.35
CA THR A 45 14.49 -19.45 -48.09
C THR A 45 15.42 -18.39 -47.51
N GLY A 46 16.57 -18.78 -46.95
CA GLY A 46 17.49 -17.89 -46.24
C GLY A 46 16.96 -17.43 -44.88
N LEU A 47 15.80 -17.93 -44.44
CA LEU A 47 15.20 -17.55 -43.16
C LEU A 47 15.83 -18.33 -42.00
N VAL A 48 15.88 -17.66 -40.84
CA VAL A 48 16.36 -18.26 -39.60
C VAL A 48 15.19 -18.83 -38.83
N GLU A 49 15.24 -20.12 -38.52
CA GLU A 49 14.34 -20.77 -37.56
C GLU A 49 15.03 -20.83 -36.20
N VAL A 50 14.45 -20.17 -35.20
CA VAL A 50 14.93 -20.23 -33.81
C VAL A 50 14.39 -21.51 -33.18
N VAL A 51 15.29 -22.40 -32.75
CA VAL A 51 14.97 -23.75 -32.25
C VAL A 51 15.22 -23.93 -30.76
N GLY A 52 15.84 -22.96 -30.08
CA GLY A 52 16.05 -22.99 -28.63
C GLY A 52 16.95 -21.88 -28.12
N ARG A 53 17.40 -21.98 -26.86
CA ARG A 53 18.48 -21.16 -26.30
C ARG A 53 19.59 -22.04 -25.74
N ALA A 54 20.81 -21.51 -25.71
CA ALA A 54 21.97 -22.15 -25.12
C ALA A 54 21.92 -22.18 -23.58
N SER A 55 21.23 -21.23 -22.93
CA SER A 55 21.05 -21.17 -21.48
C SER A 55 19.60 -21.42 -21.04
N ARG A 56 19.44 -22.17 -19.94
CA ARG A 56 18.15 -22.55 -19.36
C ARG A 56 17.60 -21.40 -18.53
N PHE A 57 16.53 -20.74 -18.97
CA PHE A 57 15.85 -19.69 -18.19
C PHE A 57 14.46 -20.09 -17.75
N THR A 58 14.03 -19.57 -16.61
CA THR A 58 12.64 -19.59 -16.18
C THR A 58 12.19 -18.23 -15.63
N LYS A 59 10.88 -18.01 -15.46
CA LYS A 59 10.32 -16.75 -14.93
C LYS A 59 9.48 -16.93 -13.66
N PRO A 60 9.98 -17.58 -12.60
CA PRO A 60 9.28 -17.67 -11.33
C PRO A 60 8.96 -16.25 -10.83
N LEU A 61 7.69 -16.01 -10.50
CA LEU A 61 7.19 -14.70 -10.07
C LEU A 61 7.41 -13.56 -11.09
N GLY A 62 7.55 -13.90 -12.38
CA GLY A 62 7.83 -12.94 -13.45
C GLY A 62 9.28 -12.43 -13.50
N LEU A 63 10.17 -12.92 -12.62
CA LEU A 63 11.59 -12.57 -12.60
C LEU A 63 12.36 -13.53 -13.49
N ARG A 64 13.11 -13.01 -14.47
CA ARG A 64 13.94 -13.85 -15.37
C ARG A 64 15.13 -14.41 -14.60
N VAL A 65 15.12 -15.72 -14.36
CA VAL A 65 16.19 -16.46 -13.66
C VAL A 65 16.94 -17.35 -14.64
N ASP A 66 18.27 -17.26 -14.61
CA ASP A 66 19.19 -18.15 -15.33
C ASP A 66 19.47 -19.38 -14.46
N LEU A 67 18.97 -20.54 -14.87
CA LEU A 67 19.09 -21.78 -14.10
C LEU A 67 20.52 -22.30 -14.06
N ASP A 68 21.28 -22.12 -15.14
CA ASP A 68 22.67 -22.60 -15.21
C ASP A 68 23.56 -21.76 -14.28
N ARG A 69 23.35 -20.44 -14.24
CA ARG A 69 24.02 -19.56 -13.28
C ARG A 69 23.71 -19.94 -11.82
N VAL A 70 22.44 -20.21 -11.51
CA VAL A 70 22.04 -20.58 -10.14
C VAL A 70 22.64 -21.93 -9.77
N GLU A 71 22.63 -22.89 -10.70
CA GLU A 71 23.22 -24.21 -10.53
C GLU A 71 24.73 -24.12 -10.27
N ASP A 72 25.47 -23.33 -11.07
CA ASP A 72 26.91 -23.11 -10.88
C ASP A 72 27.24 -22.53 -9.51
N VAL A 73 26.48 -21.52 -9.06
CA VAL A 73 26.70 -20.88 -7.75
C VAL A 73 26.40 -21.84 -6.60
N VAL A 74 25.34 -22.63 -6.71
CA VAL A 74 24.98 -23.62 -5.69
C VAL A 74 25.97 -24.79 -5.67
N ALA A 75 26.47 -25.20 -6.83
CA ALA A 75 27.40 -26.31 -6.98
C ALA A 75 28.76 -26.06 -6.29
N LEU A 76 29.14 -24.79 -6.06
CA LEU A 76 30.33 -24.43 -5.27
C LEU A 76 30.29 -25.00 -3.85
N ASP A 77 29.11 -25.00 -3.23
CA ASP A 77 28.90 -25.44 -1.86
C ASP A 77 28.26 -26.85 -1.80
N HIS A 78 27.60 -27.28 -2.88
CA HIS A 78 26.86 -28.53 -2.99
C HIS A 78 27.14 -29.26 -4.32
N PRO A 79 28.26 -30.00 -4.44
CA PRO A 79 28.60 -30.73 -5.65
C PRO A 79 27.49 -31.69 -6.07
N GLY A 80 27.08 -31.61 -7.34
CA GLY A 80 25.99 -32.43 -7.89
C GLY A 80 24.59 -31.88 -7.60
N ALA A 81 24.47 -30.63 -7.13
CA ALA A 81 23.20 -29.92 -7.13
C ALA A 81 22.69 -29.68 -8.56
N VAL A 82 21.37 -29.74 -8.72
CA VAL A 82 20.68 -29.49 -9.98
C VAL A 82 19.56 -28.50 -9.72
N VAL A 83 19.43 -27.52 -10.62
CA VAL A 83 18.40 -26.50 -10.55
C VAL A 83 17.46 -26.67 -11.74
N VAL A 84 16.16 -26.74 -11.45
CA VAL A 84 15.10 -26.75 -12.45
C VAL A 84 14.03 -25.76 -12.06
N GLY A 85 13.24 -25.28 -13.02
CA GLY A 85 12.18 -24.34 -12.70
C GLY A 85 11.21 -24.16 -13.85
N ASP A 86 10.06 -23.58 -13.50
CA ASP A 86 9.02 -23.12 -14.41
C ASP A 86 8.55 -21.72 -14.00
N ASP A 87 7.52 -21.18 -14.64
CA ASP A 87 7.04 -19.81 -14.38
C ASP A 87 6.46 -19.62 -12.97
N GLU A 88 6.28 -20.68 -12.19
CA GLU A 88 5.73 -20.65 -10.84
C GLU A 88 6.75 -21.01 -9.75
N LEU A 89 7.73 -21.85 -10.07
CA LEU A 89 8.62 -22.45 -9.08
C LEU A 89 10.08 -22.51 -9.51
N LEU A 90 10.98 -22.30 -8.55
CA LEU A 90 12.38 -22.72 -8.64
C LEU A 90 12.60 -23.92 -7.72
N VAL A 91 13.19 -24.98 -8.24
CA VAL A 91 13.57 -26.19 -7.49
C VAL A 91 15.08 -26.32 -7.53
N VAL A 92 15.68 -26.51 -6.36
CA VAL A 92 17.07 -26.92 -6.23
C VAL A 92 17.11 -28.29 -5.57
N ALA A 93 17.83 -29.24 -6.16
CA ALA A 93 17.90 -30.60 -5.68
C ALA A 93 19.36 -31.03 -5.52
N ALA A 94 19.69 -31.68 -4.40
CA ALA A 94 21.03 -32.21 -4.17
C ALA A 94 20.97 -33.56 -3.43
N PRO A 95 21.91 -34.50 -3.71
CA PRO A 95 21.93 -35.80 -3.06
C PRO A 95 22.19 -35.71 -1.55
N GLU A 96 23.12 -34.84 -1.14
CA GLU A 96 23.49 -34.63 0.26
C GLU A 96 23.61 -33.13 0.57
N ALA A 97 22.60 -32.58 1.26
CA ALA A 97 22.60 -31.18 1.71
C ALA A 97 21.61 -30.97 2.86
N SER A 98 21.77 -29.86 3.59
CA SER A 98 20.67 -29.33 4.40
C SER A 98 19.69 -28.62 3.46
N ALA A 99 18.42 -29.01 3.48
CA ALA A 99 17.39 -28.41 2.62
C ALA A 99 17.32 -26.88 2.80
N ASP A 100 17.48 -26.38 4.02
CA ASP A 100 17.45 -24.95 4.31
C ASP A 100 18.62 -24.21 3.68
N ARG A 101 19.85 -24.70 3.87
CA ARG A 101 21.05 -24.10 3.26
C ARG A 101 21.00 -24.13 1.74
N LEU A 102 20.52 -25.24 1.17
CA LEU A 102 20.43 -25.44 -0.27
C LEU A 102 19.47 -24.41 -0.90
N ALA A 103 18.28 -24.23 -0.30
CA ALA A 103 17.32 -23.28 -0.82
C ALA A 103 17.67 -21.82 -0.49
N ASP A 104 18.31 -21.50 0.64
CA ASP A 104 18.81 -20.15 0.92
C ASP A 104 19.86 -19.72 -0.12
N ARG A 105 20.77 -20.65 -0.47
CA ARG A 105 21.80 -20.40 -1.46
C ARG A 105 21.23 -20.19 -2.86
N ALA A 106 20.31 -21.06 -3.28
CA ALA A 106 19.63 -20.94 -4.56
C ALA A 106 18.76 -19.67 -4.64
N ALA A 107 18.04 -19.32 -3.57
CA ALA A 107 17.26 -18.08 -3.49
C ALA A 107 18.15 -16.84 -3.64
N THR A 108 19.28 -16.81 -2.94
CA THR A 108 20.26 -15.72 -3.04
C THR A 108 20.85 -15.62 -4.45
N ALA A 109 21.23 -16.75 -5.05
CA ALA A 109 21.80 -16.78 -6.40
C ALA A 109 20.78 -16.37 -7.49
N ALA A 110 19.51 -16.70 -7.30
CA ALA A 110 18.42 -16.38 -8.21
C ALA A 110 17.81 -14.98 -8.00
N GLY A 111 18.13 -14.30 -6.89
CA GLY A 111 17.48 -13.04 -6.51
C GLY A 111 15.99 -13.21 -6.18
N LEU A 112 15.60 -14.39 -5.69
CA LEU A 112 14.21 -14.73 -5.33
C LEU A 112 14.02 -14.76 -3.81
N PRO A 113 12.80 -14.50 -3.31
CA PRO A 113 12.46 -14.81 -1.92
C PRO A 113 12.61 -16.32 -1.65
N ARG A 114 13.07 -16.67 -0.44
CA ARG A 114 13.24 -18.07 -0.01
C ARG A 114 11.99 -18.95 -0.16
N ALA A 115 10.81 -18.35 -0.02
CA ALA A 115 9.52 -19.01 -0.18
C ALA A 115 9.22 -19.44 -1.64
N ALA A 116 9.90 -18.86 -2.63
CA ALA A 116 9.76 -19.21 -4.04
C ALA A 116 10.67 -20.37 -4.48
N VAL A 117 11.49 -20.88 -3.56
CA VAL A 117 12.47 -21.94 -3.81
C VAL A 117 12.15 -23.17 -2.98
N VAL A 118 11.99 -24.32 -3.65
CA VAL A 118 11.83 -25.62 -3.00
C VAL A 118 13.14 -26.40 -3.07
N ALA A 119 13.63 -26.85 -1.91
CA ALA A 119 14.80 -27.71 -1.82
C ALA A 119 14.40 -29.18 -1.68
N LEU A 120 14.91 -30.01 -2.57
CA LEU A 120 14.77 -31.46 -2.53
C LEU A 120 16.12 -32.09 -2.15
N VAL A 121 16.14 -32.86 -1.07
CA VAL A 121 17.34 -33.57 -0.62
C VAL A 121 17.13 -35.07 -0.80
N GLY A 122 18.06 -35.72 -1.48
CA GLY A 122 18.03 -37.16 -1.72
C GLY A 122 18.39 -37.53 -3.16
N PRO A 123 18.27 -38.83 -3.51
CA PRO A 123 18.70 -39.32 -4.82
C PRO A 123 17.95 -38.64 -5.96
N LEU A 124 18.72 -38.08 -6.90
CA LEU A 124 18.17 -37.37 -8.06
C LEU A 124 17.52 -38.35 -9.05
N PRO A 125 16.24 -38.16 -9.41
CA PRO A 125 15.56 -39.02 -10.37
C PRO A 125 16.23 -38.92 -11.74
N ARG A 126 16.31 -40.04 -12.45
CA ARG A 126 16.96 -40.15 -13.76
C ARG A 126 15.99 -40.70 -14.80
N THR A 127 16.03 -40.15 -16.00
CA THR A 127 15.32 -40.65 -17.18
C THR A 127 15.90 -41.99 -17.65
N ALA A 128 15.19 -42.71 -18.54
CA ALA A 128 15.69 -43.93 -19.17
C ALA A 128 17.03 -43.76 -19.92
N ALA A 129 17.36 -42.52 -20.32
CA ALA A 129 18.63 -42.15 -20.95
C ALA A 129 19.74 -41.78 -19.94
N GLY A 130 19.50 -41.93 -18.63
CA GLY A 130 20.48 -41.64 -17.56
C GLY A 130 20.64 -40.16 -17.20
N LYS A 131 19.90 -39.24 -17.83
CA LYS A 131 19.90 -37.81 -17.49
C LYS A 131 19.00 -37.50 -16.30
N VAL A 132 19.29 -36.44 -15.54
CA VAL A 132 18.41 -35.98 -14.45
C VAL A 132 17.02 -35.63 -15.00
N ASP A 133 15.99 -36.11 -14.32
CA ASP A 133 14.60 -35.94 -14.71
C ASP A 133 14.00 -34.68 -14.06
N GLY A 134 14.09 -33.56 -14.77
CA GLY A 134 13.54 -32.28 -14.33
C GLY A 134 12.02 -32.31 -14.06
N PRO A 135 11.19 -32.87 -14.96
CA PRO A 135 9.76 -33.06 -14.70
C PRO A 135 9.45 -33.82 -13.41
N ALA A 136 10.19 -34.89 -13.11
CA ALA A 136 10.01 -35.64 -11.86
C ALA A 136 10.37 -34.80 -10.62
N LEU A 137 11.43 -33.99 -10.69
CA LEU A 137 11.80 -33.05 -9.62
C LEU A 137 10.72 -31.98 -9.39
N LEU A 138 10.15 -31.40 -10.46
CA LEU A 138 9.05 -30.43 -10.34
C LEU A 138 7.79 -31.07 -9.72
N ALA A 139 7.45 -32.31 -10.09
CA ALA A 139 6.33 -33.03 -9.51
C ALA A 139 6.54 -33.32 -8.02
N ALA A 140 7.75 -33.75 -7.62
CA ALA A 140 8.09 -33.99 -6.22
C ALA A 140 8.04 -32.69 -5.39
N ALA A 141 8.51 -31.57 -5.94
CA ALA A 141 8.45 -30.27 -5.28
C ALA A 141 7.00 -29.79 -5.06
N ARG A 142 6.11 -30.00 -6.03
CA ARG A 142 4.67 -29.69 -5.87
C ARG A 142 4.02 -30.59 -4.83
N ALA A 143 4.29 -31.90 -4.86
CA ALA A 143 3.80 -32.83 -3.85
C ALA A 143 4.30 -32.46 -2.44
N GLN A 144 5.55 -32.02 -2.29
CA GLN A 144 6.09 -31.54 -1.00
C GLN A 144 5.38 -30.26 -0.53
N ARG A 145 5.06 -29.32 -1.43
CA ARG A 145 4.26 -28.13 -1.10
C ARG A 145 2.84 -28.50 -0.67
N ASP A 146 2.24 -29.47 -1.34
CA ASP A 146 0.85 -29.90 -1.10
C ASP A 146 0.72 -30.82 0.14
N ALA A 147 1.78 -31.54 0.51
CA ALA A 147 1.80 -32.50 1.62
C ALA A 147 2.06 -31.88 3.00
N VAL A 148 2.38 -30.57 3.10
CA VAL A 148 2.47 -29.89 4.40
C VAL A 148 1.04 -29.68 4.94
N PRO A 149 0.66 -30.29 6.07
CA PRO A 149 -0.63 -30.01 6.69
C PRO A 149 -0.71 -28.52 7.05
N ALA A 150 -1.86 -27.89 6.83
CA ALA A 150 -2.11 -26.46 7.07
C ALA A 150 -1.76 -25.95 8.49
N ALA A 151 -1.49 -26.84 9.44
CA ALA A 151 -1.04 -26.50 10.79
C ALA A 151 0.47 -26.17 10.90
N SER A 152 1.31 -26.63 9.94
CA SER A 152 2.77 -26.47 9.99
C SER A 152 3.30 -25.38 9.03
N ALA A 153 2.42 -24.72 8.27
CA ALA A 153 2.77 -23.81 7.18
C ALA A 153 2.83 -22.31 7.57
N HIS A 154 2.55 -21.95 8.83
CA HIS A 154 2.64 -20.55 9.26
C HIS A 154 4.08 -20.20 9.62
N GLY A 155 4.89 -19.88 8.60
CA GLY A 155 5.97 -18.93 8.81
C GLY A 155 5.42 -17.70 9.53
N ALA A 156 6.15 -17.18 10.52
CA ALA A 156 5.83 -16.04 11.39
C ALA A 156 4.33 -15.93 11.81
N PRO A 157 3.99 -16.12 13.11
CA PRO A 157 2.61 -15.95 13.58
C PRO A 157 2.07 -14.54 13.23
N PRO A 158 0.74 -14.35 13.17
CA PRO A 158 0.14 -13.03 12.94
C PRO A 158 0.80 -11.91 13.76
N SER A 159 1.08 -12.16 15.04
CA SER A 159 1.77 -11.23 15.93
C SER A 159 3.15 -10.81 15.44
N ALA A 160 3.92 -11.70 14.81
CA ALA A 160 5.23 -11.39 14.24
C ALA A 160 5.13 -10.51 12.98
N ILE A 161 4.15 -10.77 12.11
CA ILE A 161 3.87 -9.89 10.95
C ILE A 161 3.45 -8.50 11.44
N LEU A 162 2.60 -8.44 12.46
CA LEU A 162 2.17 -7.18 13.05
C LEU A 162 3.31 -6.44 13.75
N ALA A 163 4.25 -7.15 14.39
CA ALA A 163 5.45 -6.55 14.97
C ALA A 163 6.31 -5.88 13.90
N GLU A 164 6.53 -6.55 12.76
CA GLU A 164 7.28 -6.02 11.61
C GLU A 164 6.61 -4.76 11.05
N VAL A 165 5.30 -4.80 10.80
CA VAL A 165 4.52 -3.65 10.28
C VAL A 165 4.56 -2.46 11.24
N LEU A 166 4.63 -2.72 12.55
CA LEU A 166 4.74 -1.67 13.57
C LEU A 166 6.19 -1.23 13.84
N GLY A 167 7.19 -1.89 13.23
CA GLY A 167 8.61 -1.64 13.47
C GLY A 167 9.04 -1.97 14.90
N ARG A 168 8.52 -3.06 15.47
CA ARG A 168 8.84 -3.54 16.82
C ARG A 168 9.47 -4.93 16.76
N ASP A 169 10.38 -5.22 17.69
CA ASP A 169 11.03 -6.53 17.79
C ASP A 169 10.06 -7.66 18.20
N GLY A 170 8.94 -7.30 18.83
CA GLY A 170 7.89 -8.23 19.24
C GLY A 170 6.71 -7.52 19.92
N LEU A 171 5.56 -8.22 19.96
CA LEU A 171 4.33 -7.77 20.60
C LEU A 171 3.96 -8.74 21.73
N GLY A 172 3.53 -8.22 22.88
CA GLY A 172 3.08 -9.05 23.99
C GLY A 172 1.78 -9.81 23.65
N PRO A 173 1.54 -10.99 24.28
CA PRO A 173 0.39 -11.84 23.98
C PRO A 173 -0.97 -11.15 24.25
N ASP A 174 -1.03 -10.29 25.27
CA ASP A 174 -2.24 -9.55 25.65
C ASP A 174 -2.38 -8.21 24.89
N GLU A 175 -1.38 -7.80 24.11
CA GLU A 175 -1.47 -6.58 23.30
C GLU A 175 -2.47 -6.79 22.15
N SER A 176 -3.19 -5.74 21.77
CA SER A 176 -3.95 -5.71 20.51
C SER A 176 -3.21 -4.87 19.49
N PHE A 177 -3.48 -5.04 18.19
CA PHE A 177 -2.87 -4.21 17.15
C PHE A 177 -3.08 -2.71 17.40
N ALA A 178 -4.30 -2.30 17.76
CA ALA A 178 -4.61 -0.93 18.13
C ALA A 178 -3.84 -0.48 19.39
N GLY A 179 -3.76 -1.34 20.42
CA GLY A 179 -3.03 -1.08 21.67
C GLY A 179 -1.52 -0.94 21.48
N ALA A 180 -0.95 -1.77 20.61
CA ALA A 180 0.47 -1.80 20.26
C ALA A 180 0.91 -0.60 19.42
N GLY A 181 -0.04 0.20 18.92
CA GLY A 181 0.21 1.42 18.17
C GLY A 181 -0.09 1.36 16.68
N GLY A 182 -0.89 0.38 16.26
CA GLY A 182 -1.50 0.32 14.94
C GLY A 182 -2.46 1.48 14.70
N ASP A 183 -2.45 1.97 13.47
CA ASP A 183 -3.30 3.06 13.03
C ASP A 183 -3.84 2.80 11.62
N SER A 184 -4.51 3.79 11.04
CA SER A 184 -5.14 3.67 9.73
C SER A 184 -4.17 3.39 8.57
N LEU A 185 -2.90 3.77 8.68
CA LEU A 185 -1.89 3.54 7.64
C LEU A 185 -1.35 2.13 7.76
N SER A 186 -0.87 1.77 8.96
CA SER A 186 -0.33 0.43 9.21
C SER A 186 -1.41 -0.65 9.13
N TYR A 187 -2.68 -0.33 9.36
CA TYR A 187 -3.79 -1.26 9.21
C TYR A 187 -3.96 -1.77 7.79
N VAL A 188 -3.78 -0.92 6.77
CA VAL A 188 -3.94 -1.35 5.37
C VAL A 188 -2.92 -2.42 5.05
N GLU A 189 -1.65 -2.13 5.32
CA GLU A 189 -0.55 -3.06 5.11
C GLU A 189 -0.70 -4.34 5.96
N ALA A 190 -1.00 -4.19 7.25
CA ALA A 190 -1.22 -5.32 8.14
C ALA A 190 -2.37 -6.22 7.64
N SER A 191 -3.51 -5.63 7.26
CA SER A 191 -4.66 -6.39 6.77
C SER A 191 -4.33 -7.18 5.52
N LEU A 192 -3.60 -6.58 4.56
CA LEU A 192 -3.21 -7.25 3.32
C LEU A 192 -2.22 -8.39 3.59
N ARG A 193 -1.17 -8.16 4.38
CA ARG A 193 -0.17 -9.19 4.72
C ARG A 193 -0.79 -10.35 5.50
N LEU A 194 -1.72 -10.04 6.41
CA LEU A 194 -2.43 -11.07 7.17
C LEU A 194 -3.43 -11.83 6.29
N GLU A 195 -4.19 -11.16 5.43
CA GLU A 195 -5.14 -11.82 4.52
C GLU A 195 -4.45 -12.68 3.47
N GLU A 196 -3.26 -12.27 3.02
CA GLU A 196 -2.45 -13.06 2.09
C GLU A 196 -2.01 -14.40 2.70
N ARG A 197 -1.67 -14.42 4.00
CA ARG A 197 -1.16 -15.63 4.67
C ARG A 197 -2.23 -16.45 5.40
N PHE A 198 -3.20 -15.80 6.02
CA PHE A 198 -4.20 -16.42 6.90
C PHE A 198 -5.63 -16.33 6.36
N GLY A 199 -5.82 -15.65 5.22
CA GLY A 199 -7.13 -15.45 4.60
C GLY A 199 -8.05 -14.53 5.40
N ALA A 200 -9.36 -14.79 5.36
CA ALA A 200 -10.36 -13.84 5.84
C ALA A 200 -10.19 -13.43 7.32
N LEU A 201 -9.95 -12.13 7.56
CA LEU A 201 -9.82 -11.59 8.90
C LEU A 201 -11.18 -11.45 9.61
N PRO A 202 -11.26 -11.73 10.93
CA PRO A 202 -12.48 -11.51 11.69
C PRO A 202 -12.84 -10.01 11.74
N PRO A 203 -14.12 -9.68 11.95
CA PRO A 203 -14.51 -8.31 12.28
C PRO A 203 -13.74 -7.83 13.51
N ASP A 204 -13.33 -6.57 13.50
CA ASP A 204 -12.64 -5.92 14.62
C ASP A 204 -11.36 -6.62 15.11
N TRP A 205 -10.67 -7.34 14.20
CA TRP A 205 -9.41 -8.05 14.50
C TRP A 205 -8.35 -7.15 15.14
N GLN A 206 -8.36 -5.85 14.85
CA GLN A 206 -7.41 -4.88 15.42
C GLN A 206 -7.50 -4.74 16.95
N HIS A 207 -8.57 -5.26 17.57
CA HIS A 207 -8.82 -5.25 19.00
C HIS A 207 -8.61 -6.61 19.68
N LEU A 208 -8.41 -7.69 18.90
CA LEU A 208 -8.08 -8.99 19.45
C LEU A 208 -6.69 -8.96 20.08
N SER A 209 -6.48 -9.78 21.11
CA SER A 209 -5.15 -10.00 21.68
C SER A 209 -4.27 -10.74 20.65
N MET A 210 -2.95 -10.54 20.72
CA MET A 210 -2.02 -11.29 19.87
C MET A 210 -2.17 -12.80 20.07
N ALA A 211 -2.37 -13.25 21.31
CA ALA A 211 -2.62 -14.66 21.62
C ALA A 211 -3.88 -15.20 20.93
N ASP A 212 -4.98 -14.44 20.99
CA ASP A 212 -6.23 -14.83 20.32
C ASP A 212 -6.10 -14.82 18.81
N LEU A 213 -5.29 -13.91 18.25
CA LEU A 213 -5.05 -13.79 16.82
C LEU A 213 -4.15 -14.93 16.30
N ASP A 214 -3.10 -15.26 17.05
CA ASP A 214 -2.16 -16.34 16.73
C ASP A 214 -2.79 -17.72 16.85
N ALA A 215 -3.74 -17.89 17.77
CA ALA A 215 -4.49 -19.13 17.95
C ALA A 215 -5.55 -19.38 16.86
N ARG A 216 -5.77 -18.43 15.93
CA ARG A 216 -6.82 -18.59 14.91
C ARG A 216 -6.37 -19.49 13.77
N GLU A 217 -7.27 -20.41 13.42
CA GLU A 217 -7.13 -21.17 12.18
C GLU A 217 -7.33 -20.25 10.96
N PRO A 218 -6.52 -20.43 9.91
CA PRO A 218 -6.71 -19.76 8.64
C PRO A 218 -8.10 -20.00 8.08
N ARG A 219 -8.63 -18.99 7.41
CA ARG A 219 -9.90 -19.08 6.70
C ARG A 219 -9.66 -19.00 5.20
N PRO A 220 -10.56 -19.55 4.37
CA PRO A 220 -10.48 -19.32 2.94
C PRO A 220 -10.45 -17.80 2.64
N PRO A 221 -9.67 -17.35 1.65
CA PRO A 221 -9.58 -15.94 1.31
C PRO A 221 -10.96 -15.35 1.01
N ASP A 222 -11.29 -14.24 1.67
CA ASP A 222 -12.48 -13.44 1.35
C ASP A 222 -12.06 -12.33 0.39
N HIS A 223 -12.68 -12.24 -0.80
CA HIS A 223 -12.38 -11.20 -1.80
C HIS A 223 -13.02 -9.86 -1.44
N ARG A 224 -13.18 -9.58 -0.16
CA ARG A 224 -13.85 -8.39 0.33
C ARG A 224 -12.84 -7.54 1.07
N MET A 225 -12.73 -6.31 0.63
CA MET A 225 -11.84 -5.32 1.21
C MET A 225 -12.61 -4.42 2.16
N ASP A 226 -11.97 -4.01 3.24
CA ASP A 226 -12.49 -2.99 4.14
C ASP A 226 -12.79 -1.70 3.37
N THR A 227 -14.00 -1.17 3.51
CA THR A 227 -14.45 0.01 2.78
C THR A 227 -13.58 1.23 3.04
N THR A 228 -12.96 1.35 4.22
CA THR A 228 -12.01 2.42 4.49
C THR A 228 -10.78 2.36 3.59
N VAL A 229 -10.32 1.17 3.21
CA VAL A 229 -9.18 0.98 2.31
C VAL A 229 -9.57 1.39 0.89
N LEU A 230 -10.71 0.91 0.41
CA LEU A 230 -11.23 1.26 -0.91
C LEU A 230 -11.46 2.78 -1.05
N LEU A 231 -12.14 3.39 -0.08
CA LEU A 231 -12.41 4.83 -0.09
C LEU A 231 -11.13 5.66 0.03
N ARG A 232 -10.08 5.14 0.69
CA ARG A 232 -8.78 5.80 0.68
C ARG A 232 -8.14 5.82 -0.69
N ALA A 233 -8.12 4.67 -1.37
CA ALA A 233 -7.57 4.56 -2.72
C ALA A 233 -8.34 5.44 -3.72
N VAL A 234 -9.67 5.32 -3.75
CA VAL A 234 -10.52 6.14 -4.62
C VAL A 234 -10.40 7.62 -4.25
N GLY A 235 -10.46 7.94 -2.97
CA GLY A 235 -10.31 9.30 -2.46
C GLY A 235 -9.00 9.96 -2.91
N ILE A 236 -7.85 9.30 -2.73
CA ILE A 236 -6.58 9.88 -3.14
C ILE A 236 -6.44 9.97 -4.67
N CYS A 237 -6.93 8.98 -5.42
CA CYS A 237 -6.96 9.05 -6.88
C CYS A 237 -7.80 10.23 -7.39
N THR A 238 -8.97 10.48 -6.79
CA THR A 238 -9.81 11.64 -7.16
C THR A 238 -9.18 12.99 -6.80
N VAL A 239 -8.47 13.08 -5.67
CA VAL A 239 -7.67 14.27 -5.32
C VAL A 239 -6.63 14.54 -6.40
N VAL A 240 -5.84 13.52 -6.73
CA VAL A 240 -4.76 13.59 -7.70
C VAL A 240 -5.30 13.92 -9.11
N ALA A 241 -6.33 13.22 -9.57
CA ALA A 241 -6.96 13.47 -10.87
C ALA A 241 -7.52 14.89 -11.02
N THR A 242 -8.12 15.44 -9.94
CA THR A 242 -8.65 16.80 -9.92
C THR A 242 -7.53 17.83 -10.01
N HIS A 243 -6.45 17.67 -9.25
CA HIS A 243 -5.32 18.60 -9.26
C HIS A 243 -4.50 18.52 -10.56
N MET A 244 -4.41 17.34 -11.17
CA MET A 244 -3.70 17.12 -12.44
C MET A 244 -4.53 17.51 -13.67
N ARG A 245 -5.81 17.89 -13.49
CA ARG A 245 -6.76 18.21 -14.57
C ARG A 245 -7.04 17.04 -15.53
N PHE A 246 -6.85 15.79 -15.08
CA PHE A 246 -7.26 14.59 -15.81
C PHE A 246 -8.78 14.39 -15.79
N GLY A 247 -9.43 14.81 -14.71
CA GLY A 247 -10.87 14.75 -14.53
C GLY A 247 -11.27 15.54 -13.31
N PHE A 248 -12.32 16.36 -13.43
CA PHE A 248 -12.77 17.22 -12.34
C PHE A 248 -13.74 16.46 -11.42
N LEU A 249 -13.19 15.72 -10.45
CA LEU A 249 -13.91 14.95 -9.44
C LEU A 249 -13.62 15.49 -8.03
N PRO A 250 -14.00 16.74 -7.72
CA PRO A 250 -13.69 17.36 -6.44
C PRO A 250 -14.40 16.66 -5.28
N GLY A 251 -13.80 16.71 -4.10
CA GLY A 251 -14.37 16.16 -2.86
C GLY A 251 -13.63 14.96 -2.27
N GLY A 252 -12.65 14.38 -3.00
CA GLY A 252 -11.80 13.29 -2.50
C GLY A 252 -11.20 13.57 -1.12
N ALA A 253 -10.58 14.75 -0.94
CA ALA A 253 -10.00 15.15 0.33
C ALA A 253 -11.05 15.27 1.47
N HIS A 254 -12.24 15.78 1.19
CA HIS A 254 -13.33 15.90 2.18
C HIS A 254 -13.88 14.53 2.59
N LEU A 255 -14.00 13.60 1.64
CA LEU A 255 -14.35 12.22 1.94
C LEU A 255 -13.26 11.53 2.77
N LEU A 256 -11.98 11.76 2.45
CA LEU A 256 -10.85 11.25 3.24
C LEU A 256 -10.86 11.77 4.68
N LEU A 257 -11.30 13.02 4.94
CA LEU A 257 -11.51 13.52 6.31
C LEU A 257 -12.59 12.72 7.04
N GLY A 258 -13.67 12.34 6.37
CA GLY A 258 -14.68 11.42 6.92
C GLY A 258 -14.09 10.04 7.23
N VAL A 259 -13.32 9.46 6.32
CA VAL A 259 -12.63 8.18 6.56
C VAL A 259 -11.63 8.30 7.73
N ALA A 260 -10.95 9.44 7.85
CA ALA A 260 -10.05 9.73 8.97
C ALA A 260 -10.79 9.76 10.31
N GLY A 261 -11.96 10.39 10.37
CA GLY A 261 -12.80 10.40 11.57
C GLY A 261 -13.34 9.03 11.98
N TYR A 262 -13.73 8.20 11.00
CA TYR A 262 -14.09 6.80 11.24
C TYR A 262 -12.91 6.03 11.85
N ASN A 263 -11.72 6.19 11.27
CA ASN A 263 -10.50 5.51 11.72
C ASN A 263 -10.00 5.99 13.08
N LEU A 264 -10.18 7.28 13.40
CA LEU A 264 -9.87 7.84 14.71
C LEU A 264 -10.64 7.09 15.81
N CYS A 265 -11.92 6.82 15.56
CA CYS A 265 -12.74 6.02 16.47
C CYS A 265 -12.26 4.58 16.55
N ARG A 266 -11.98 3.97 15.40
CA ARG A 266 -11.53 2.59 15.30
C ARG A 266 -10.25 2.33 16.09
N PHE A 267 -9.25 3.23 16.03
CA PHE A 267 -7.93 2.97 16.64
C PHE A 267 -7.71 3.69 17.97
N GLN A 268 -8.14 4.95 18.12
CA GLN A 268 -7.82 5.73 19.32
C GLN A 268 -8.91 5.62 20.39
N LEU A 269 -10.19 5.64 20.03
CA LEU A 269 -11.28 5.59 21.02
C LEU A 269 -11.51 4.19 21.61
N GLY A 270 -10.91 3.16 21.03
CA GLY A 270 -10.91 1.79 21.57
C GLY A 270 -9.96 1.59 22.75
N LEU A 271 -8.99 2.50 22.95
CA LEU A 271 -8.00 2.38 24.04
C LEU A 271 -8.65 2.66 25.39
N ALA A 272 -8.42 1.82 26.40
CA ALA A 272 -9.02 1.97 27.72
C ALA A 272 -8.38 3.11 28.55
N ASP A 273 -7.07 3.29 28.42
CA ASP A 273 -6.29 4.25 29.21
C ASP A 273 -6.19 5.63 28.54
N GLY A 274 -6.33 6.69 29.33
CA GLY A 274 -6.22 8.07 28.86
C GLY A 274 -4.81 8.44 28.41
N SER A 275 -3.76 7.93 29.08
CA SER A 275 -2.38 8.19 28.68
C SER A 275 -2.04 7.47 27.37
N ALA A 276 -2.55 6.25 27.17
CA ALA A 276 -2.44 5.51 25.92
C ALA A 276 -3.14 6.23 24.76
N ARG A 277 -4.33 6.79 24.99
CA ARG A 277 -5.04 7.63 23.99
C ARG A 277 -4.24 8.86 23.60
N LEU A 278 -3.70 9.59 24.57
CA LEU A 278 -2.85 10.76 24.31
C LEU A 278 -1.65 10.39 23.45
N ARG A 279 -0.91 9.34 23.84
CA ARG A 279 0.25 8.85 23.08
C ARG A 279 -0.13 8.42 21.66
N ALA A 280 -1.26 7.74 21.49
CA ALA A 280 -1.76 7.36 20.17
C ALA A 280 -2.10 8.59 19.32
N GLY A 281 -2.78 9.59 19.89
CA GLY A 281 -3.08 10.88 19.25
C GLY A 281 -1.83 11.60 18.78
N PHE A 282 -0.86 11.79 19.67
CA PHE A 282 0.43 12.41 19.32
C PHE A 282 1.19 11.62 18.26
N ARG A 283 1.18 10.28 18.32
CA ARG A 283 1.81 9.44 17.29
C ARG A 283 1.16 9.60 15.93
N THR A 284 -0.18 9.61 15.88
CA THR A 284 -0.93 9.85 14.63
C THR A 284 -0.62 11.23 14.06
N ILE A 285 -0.57 12.26 14.91
CA ILE A 285 -0.17 13.61 14.48
C ILE A 285 1.25 13.61 13.95
N ALA A 286 2.22 13.08 14.70
CA ALA A 286 3.63 13.08 14.32
C ALA A 286 3.89 12.35 13.00
N ARG A 287 3.24 11.19 12.78
CA ARG A 287 3.36 10.40 11.53
C ARG A 287 2.91 11.16 10.29
N VAL A 288 2.01 12.12 10.42
CA VAL A 288 1.49 12.92 9.29
C VAL A 288 2.18 14.29 9.23
N ALA A 289 2.29 14.97 10.37
CA ALA A 289 2.86 16.30 10.47
C ALA A 289 4.34 16.31 10.13
N LEU A 290 5.18 15.43 10.72
CA LEU A 290 6.63 15.52 10.54
C LEU A 290 7.07 15.35 9.07
N PRO A 291 6.58 14.35 8.30
CA PRO A 291 6.92 14.25 6.89
C PRO A 291 6.40 15.45 6.07
N ALA A 292 5.20 15.94 6.37
CA ALA A 292 4.61 17.08 5.67
C ALA A 292 5.41 18.37 5.93
N MET A 293 5.78 18.63 7.19
CA MET A 293 6.61 19.76 7.59
C MET A 293 8.00 19.69 6.96
N ALA A 294 8.60 18.50 6.89
CA ALA A 294 9.90 18.31 6.24
C ALA A 294 9.83 18.62 4.74
N VAL A 295 8.83 18.10 4.03
CA VAL A 295 8.62 18.42 2.61
C VAL A 295 8.32 19.90 2.41
N ALA A 296 7.45 20.49 3.24
CA ALA A 296 7.16 21.91 3.18
C ALA A 296 8.41 22.77 3.42
N ALA A 297 9.30 22.37 4.34
CA ALA A 297 10.56 23.06 4.62
C ALA A 297 11.54 22.97 3.44
N VAL A 298 11.65 21.81 2.80
CA VAL A 298 12.48 21.64 1.58
C VAL A 298 11.94 22.50 0.44
N VAL A 299 10.61 22.54 0.24
CA VAL A 299 10.02 23.38 -0.81
C VAL A 299 10.16 24.86 -0.48
N LEU A 300 10.00 25.26 0.78
CA LEU A 300 10.27 26.64 1.24
C LEU A 300 11.72 27.06 0.95
N ALA A 301 12.68 26.16 1.16
CA ALA A 301 14.10 26.44 0.92
C ALA A 301 14.46 26.55 -0.57
N THR A 302 13.70 25.90 -1.45
CA THR A 302 14.00 25.82 -2.89
C THR A 302 13.09 26.70 -3.75
N THR A 303 11.93 27.11 -3.25
CA THR A 303 10.90 27.81 -4.01
C THR A 303 10.19 28.87 -3.14
N PRO A 304 9.89 30.08 -3.65
CA PRO A 304 9.16 31.10 -2.91
C PRO A 304 7.64 30.80 -2.74
N ARG A 305 7.18 29.59 -3.08
CA ARG A 305 5.75 29.20 -3.11
C ARG A 305 5.15 29.03 -1.72
N TYR A 306 5.93 28.64 -0.72
CA TYR A 306 5.45 28.41 0.64
C TYR A 306 6.01 29.43 1.61
N GLY A 307 5.27 29.68 2.69
CA GLY A 307 5.70 30.49 3.82
C GLY A 307 6.02 29.64 5.05
N TRP A 308 6.57 30.27 6.09
CA TRP A 308 6.78 29.62 7.39
C TRP A 308 5.48 29.05 7.98
N THR A 309 4.34 29.67 7.66
CA THR A 309 3.00 29.24 8.08
C THR A 309 2.64 27.85 7.58
N THR A 310 3.05 27.48 6.36
CA THR A 310 2.85 26.14 5.78
C THR A 310 3.73 25.12 6.49
N VAL A 311 4.98 25.47 6.80
CA VAL A 311 5.89 24.59 7.56
C VAL A 311 5.39 24.38 8.98
N ALA A 312 4.80 25.41 9.60
CA ALA A 312 4.19 25.32 10.92
C ALA A 312 2.78 24.69 10.90
N LEU A 313 2.25 24.33 9.72
CA LEU A 313 0.91 23.78 9.50
C LEU A 313 -0.24 24.66 10.01
N VAL A 314 -0.07 25.99 9.98
CA VAL A 314 -1.05 26.99 10.44
C VAL A 314 -1.44 27.95 9.32
N ASN A 315 -1.19 27.59 8.07
CA ASN A 315 -1.45 28.45 6.92
C ASN A 315 -2.94 28.69 6.70
N ASP A 316 -3.79 27.72 7.04
CA ASP A 316 -5.25 27.86 7.06
C ASP A 316 -5.78 28.88 8.07
N TYR A 317 -4.96 29.56 8.87
CA TYR A 317 -5.41 30.69 9.70
C TYR A 317 -4.50 31.91 9.58
N LEU A 318 -3.18 31.69 9.54
CA LEU A 318 -2.17 32.76 9.54
C LEU A 318 -1.61 33.05 8.14
N GLY A 319 -1.94 32.22 7.15
CA GLY A 319 -1.50 32.38 5.77
C GLY A 319 -2.26 33.45 5.00
N PRO A 320 -2.01 33.57 3.67
CA PRO A 320 -2.71 34.51 2.81
C PRO A 320 -4.23 34.37 2.92
N ARG A 321 -4.96 35.49 2.92
CA ARG A 321 -6.42 35.49 3.14
C ARG A 321 -7.22 34.71 2.08
N SER A 322 -6.65 34.49 0.89
CA SER A 322 -7.34 33.82 -0.21
C SER A 322 -6.58 32.58 -0.67
N HIS A 323 -7.30 31.47 -0.74
CA HIS A 323 -6.81 30.23 -1.35
C HIS A 323 -6.73 30.29 -2.89
N ARG A 324 -7.21 31.36 -3.54
CA ARG A 324 -7.21 31.50 -5.01
C ARG A 324 -5.82 31.63 -5.66
N GLN A 325 -4.77 31.82 -4.87
CA GLN A 325 -3.40 31.98 -5.37
C GLN A 325 -2.59 30.66 -5.33
N ASP A 326 -3.22 29.51 -5.11
CA ASP A 326 -2.56 28.18 -5.06
C ASP A 326 -1.46 28.07 -3.97
N HIS A 327 -1.60 28.81 -2.87
CA HIS A 327 -0.63 28.77 -1.77
C HIS A 327 -0.98 27.77 -0.66
N TRP A 328 -2.17 27.14 -0.66
CA TRP A 328 -2.55 26.20 0.41
C TRP A 328 -2.64 24.75 -0.04
N HIS A 329 -1.54 24.21 -0.56
CA HIS A 329 -1.48 22.80 -0.96
C HIS A 329 -1.61 21.82 0.21
N PHE A 330 -1.37 22.27 1.46
CA PHE A 330 -1.35 21.43 2.66
C PHE A 330 -2.61 21.53 3.53
N TRP A 331 -3.66 22.24 3.10
CA TRP A 331 -4.85 22.53 3.94
C TRP A 331 -5.47 21.27 4.59
N TYR A 332 -5.50 20.13 3.87
CA TYR A 332 -6.02 18.87 4.40
C TYR A 332 -5.19 18.40 5.60
N ILE A 333 -3.86 18.48 5.49
CA ILE A 333 -2.93 18.03 6.51
C ILE A 333 -3.03 18.93 7.73
N GLU A 334 -3.11 20.24 7.52
CA GLU A 334 -3.33 21.24 8.58
C GLU A 334 -4.64 20.93 9.33
N ALA A 335 -5.76 20.82 8.59
CA ALA A 335 -7.05 20.49 9.18
C ALA A 335 -7.03 19.15 9.91
N PHE A 336 -6.43 18.11 9.34
CA PHE A 336 -6.31 16.81 10.00
C PHE A 336 -5.52 16.92 11.31
N VAL A 337 -4.36 17.56 11.30
CA VAL A 337 -3.50 17.73 12.48
C VAL A 337 -4.23 18.51 13.57
N HIS A 338 -4.83 19.64 13.21
CA HIS A 338 -5.59 20.47 14.16
C HIS A 338 -6.76 19.70 14.77
N LEU A 339 -7.57 19.01 13.95
CA LEU A 339 -8.74 18.28 14.45
C LEU A 339 -8.35 17.11 15.33
N VAL A 340 -7.33 16.32 14.94
CA VAL A 340 -6.84 15.20 15.76
C VAL A 340 -6.25 15.72 17.07
N ALA A 341 -5.51 16.83 17.06
CA ALA A 341 -4.98 17.47 18.26
C ALA A 341 -6.11 17.92 19.20
N ILE A 342 -7.10 18.67 18.68
CA ILE A 342 -8.26 19.14 19.44
C ILE A 342 -9.01 17.95 20.05
N ILE A 343 -9.33 16.92 19.26
CA ILE A 343 -10.05 15.75 19.73
C ILE A 343 -9.24 15.01 20.80
N THR A 344 -7.93 14.83 20.58
CA THR A 344 -7.03 14.19 21.55
C THR A 344 -7.01 14.93 22.87
N LEU A 345 -6.92 16.27 22.85
CA LEU A 345 -6.91 17.13 24.04
C LEU A 345 -8.27 17.14 24.76
N VAL A 346 -9.37 17.26 24.01
CA VAL A 346 -10.73 17.21 24.58
C VAL A 346 -10.98 15.87 25.27
N LEU A 347 -10.55 14.78 24.66
CA LEU A 347 -10.64 13.44 25.23
C LEU A 347 -9.57 13.14 26.28
N ALA A 348 -8.59 14.03 26.49
CA ALA A 348 -7.69 13.94 27.63
C ALA A 348 -8.41 14.25 28.95
N VAL A 349 -9.57 14.92 28.90
CA VAL A 349 -10.38 15.25 30.07
C VAL A 349 -11.19 14.02 30.53
N PRO A 350 -11.00 13.52 31.78
CA PRO A 350 -11.68 12.31 32.26
C PRO A 350 -13.22 12.41 32.25
N ALA A 351 -13.77 13.59 32.52
CA ALA A 351 -15.22 13.82 32.48
C ALA A 351 -15.78 13.61 31.06
N VAL A 352 -15.11 14.16 30.05
CA VAL A 352 -15.47 14.01 28.63
C VAL A 352 -15.38 12.54 28.22
N ARG A 353 -14.30 11.83 28.58
CA ARG A 353 -14.19 10.38 28.29
C ARG A 353 -15.29 9.56 28.93
N ARG A 354 -15.66 9.86 30.17
CA ARG A 354 -16.74 9.14 30.86
C ARG A 354 -18.06 9.32 30.12
N TRP A 355 -18.34 10.53 29.63
CA TRP A 355 -19.54 10.81 28.85
C TRP A 355 -19.51 10.10 27.49
N GLU A 356 -18.38 10.20 26.78
CA GLU A 356 -18.14 9.52 25.50
C GLU A 356 -18.35 8.01 25.61
N ARG A 357 -17.85 7.38 26.68
CA ARG A 357 -18.08 5.95 26.95
C ARG A 357 -19.52 5.60 27.30
N ARG A 358 -20.21 6.46 28.05
CA ARG A 358 -21.58 6.21 28.52
C ARG A 358 -22.61 6.32 27.40
N ALA A 359 -22.42 7.26 26.48
CA ALA A 359 -23.36 7.54 25.41
C ALA A 359 -22.62 7.89 24.10
N PRO A 360 -21.91 6.92 23.48
CA PRO A 360 -20.98 7.20 22.39
C PRO A 360 -21.63 7.80 21.14
N TYR A 361 -22.85 7.37 20.81
CA TYR A 361 -23.61 7.93 19.68
C TYR A 361 -24.10 9.36 19.96
N LEU A 362 -24.65 9.62 21.15
CA LEU A 362 -25.10 10.96 21.54
C LEU A 362 -23.92 11.94 21.68
N PHE A 363 -22.78 11.46 22.16
CA PHE A 363 -21.55 12.24 22.21
C PHE A 363 -21.12 12.67 20.82
N ALA A 364 -21.06 11.74 19.86
CA ALA A 364 -20.72 12.05 18.47
C ALA A 364 -21.74 13.01 17.82
N LEU A 365 -23.03 12.87 18.14
CA LEU A 365 -24.07 13.79 17.68
C LEU A 365 -23.88 15.21 18.26
N GLY A 366 -23.54 15.32 19.54
CA GLY A 366 -23.20 16.60 20.18
C GLY A 366 -21.96 17.23 19.56
N ALA A 367 -20.91 16.44 19.32
CA ALA A 367 -19.71 16.89 18.62
C ALA A 367 -20.02 17.37 17.20
N LEU A 368 -20.96 16.73 16.49
CA LEU A 368 -21.40 17.17 15.17
C LEU A 368 -22.10 18.53 15.28
N GLY A 369 -22.99 18.70 16.26
CA GLY A 369 -23.62 19.99 16.54
C GLY A 369 -22.62 21.11 16.81
N VAL A 370 -21.57 20.84 17.59
CA VAL A 370 -20.47 21.79 17.85
C VAL A 370 -19.69 22.11 16.57
N ALA A 371 -19.38 21.10 15.75
CA ALA A 371 -18.65 21.31 14.49
C ALA A 371 -19.48 22.11 13.47
N LEU A 372 -20.79 21.87 13.39
CA LEU A 372 -21.70 22.64 12.55
C LEU A 372 -21.87 24.07 13.08
N ALA A 373 -21.98 24.27 14.39
CA ALA A 373 -22.00 25.61 14.96
C ALA A 373 -20.70 26.37 14.67
N ALA A 374 -19.54 25.72 14.81
CA ALA A 374 -18.24 26.30 14.51
C ALA A 374 -18.09 26.68 13.03
N ARG A 375 -18.71 25.93 12.12
CA ARG A 375 -18.77 26.25 10.68
C ARG A 375 -19.53 27.56 10.39
N GLU A 376 -20.53 27.90 11.18
CA GLU A 376 -21.33 29.13 11.00
C GLU A 376 -20.68 30.36 11.66
N VAL A 377 -19.62 30.17 12.46
CA VAL A 377 -18.86 31.28 13.06
C VAL A 377 -17.89 31.84 12.03
N THR A 378 -18.01 33.14 11.73
CA THR A 378 -17.03 33.88 10.93
C THR A 378 -15.87 34.37 11.80
N TRP A 379 -14.65 33.95 11.50
CA TRP A 379 -13.43 34.33 12.21
C TRP A 379 -12.76 35.50 11.52
N TRP A 380 -12.78 36.68 12.16
CA TRP A 380 -12.02 37.87 11.71
C TRP A 380 -12.14 38.21 10.21
N GLY A 381 -13.27 37.88 9.58
CA GLY A 381 -13.53 38.12 8.15
C GLY A 381 -12.67 37.30 7.18
N ILE A 382 -12.04 36.20 7.64
CA ILE A 382 -11.20 35.32 6.80
C ILE A 382 -11.99 34.18 6.14
N ASP A 383 -13.28 34.05 6.50
CA ASP A 383 -14.17 32.98 6.09
C ASP A 383 -15.19 33.51 5.09
N ASP A 384 -14.81 33.50 3.81
CA ASP A 384 -15.78 33.54 2.73
C ASP A 384 -16.14 32.10 2.28
N PRO A 385 -17.26 31.89 1.56
CA PRO A 385 -17.70 30.56 1.16
C PRO A 385 -16.65 29.75 0.40
N TYR A 386 -15.75 30.41 -0.34
CA TYR A 386 -14.67 29.75 -1.06
C TYR A 386 -13.59 29.22 -0.11
N ASN A 387 -13.21 29.99 0.90
CA ASN A 387 -12.14 29.64 1.84
C ASN A 387 -12.62 28.70 2.94
N LEU A 388 -13.87 28.82 3.42
CA LEU A 388 -14.42 28.02 4.52
C LEU A 388 -14.23 26.50 4.31
N ARG A 389 -14.36 26.03 3.08
CA ARG A 389 -14.15 24.62 2.68
C ARG A 389 -12.69 24.12 2.76
N PHE A 390 -11.74 24.97 3.11
CA PHE A 390 -10.33 24.64 3.32
C PHE A 390 -9.84 24.96 4.74
N ARG A 391 -10.66 25.66 5.54
CA ARG A 391 -10.36 26.00 6.94
C ARG A 391 -10.71 24.84 7.86
N THR A 392 -9.89 24.62 8.89
CA THR A 392 -10.11 23.55 9.87
C THR A 392 -11.54 23.55 10.45
N HIS A 393 -12.05 24.70 10.92
CA HIS A 393 -13.37 24.78 11.54
C HIS A 393 -14.50 24.54 10.53
N GLY A 394 -14.35 25.00 9.29
CA GLY A 394 -15.34 24.82 8.23
C GLY A 394 -15.47 23.37 7.75
N VAL A 395 -14.39 22.58 7.82
CA VAL A 395 -14.39 21.16 7.40
C VAL A 395 -14.48 20.16 8.55
N ALA A 396 -14.45 20.63 9.80
CA ALA A 396 -14.46 19.80 11.01
C ALA A 396 -15.60 18.77 11.00
N PHE A 397 -16.78 19.16 10.50
CA PHE A 397 -17.97 18.32 10.49
C PHE A 397 -17.78 17.05 9.64
N PHE A 398 -16.95 17.04 8.58
CA PHE A 398 -16.69 15.82 7.80
C PHE A 398 -16.03 14.74 8.64
N LEU A 399 -15.02 15.11 9.44
CA LEU A 399 -14.36 14.19 10.35
C LEU A 399 -15.34 13.69 11.40
N VAL A 400 -16.17 14.57 11.96
CA VAL A 400 -17.16 14.16 12.96
C VAL A 400 -18.29 13.30 12.36
N LEU A 401 -18.67 13.49 11.10
CA LEU A 401 -19.58 12.58 10.40
C LEU A 401 -18.96 11.19 10.28
N GLY A 402 -17.68 11.08 9.95
CA GLY A 402 -16.94 9.82 9.98
C GLY A 402 -16.96 9.13 11.34
N TRP A 403 -16.77 9.91 12.41
CA TRP A 403 -16.92 9.43 13.79
C TRP A 403 -18.35 8.89 14.02
N LEU A 404 -19.36 9.69 13.70
CA LEU A 404 -20.76 9.34 13.89
C LEU A 404 -21.14 8.06 13.11
N VAL A 405 -20.65 7.91 11.88
CA VAL A 405 -20.80 6.71 11.05
C VAL A 405 -20.27 5.49 11.79
N HIS A 406 -19.05 5.55 12.35
CA HIS A 406 -18.48 4.45 13.13
C HIS A 406 -19.30 4.11 14.39
N ARG A 407 -19.88 5.11 15.06
CA ARG A 407 -20.66 4.91 16.30
C ARG A 407 -22.10 4.45 16.05
N SER A 408 -22.54 4.36 14.80
CA SER A 408 -23.89 3.98 14.42
C SER A 408 -24.07 2.46 14.41
N ARG A 409 -24.66 1.91 15.48
CA ARG A 409 -24.79 0.45 15.68
C ARG A 409 -26.18 -0.09 15.40
N THR A 410 -27.24 0.67 15.71
CA THR A 410 -28.62 0.23 15.51
C THR A 410 -29.16 0.66 14.14
N PRO A 411 -30.18 -0.02 13.57
CA PRO A 411 -30.79 0.39 12.32
C PRO A 411 -31.31 1.84 12.36
N LEU A 412 -31.93 2.24 13.48
CA LEU A 412 -32.38 3.62 13.68
C LEU A 412 -31.23 4.62 13.66
N GLN A 413 -30.11 4.33 14.33
CA GLN A 413 -28.92 5.17 14.28
C GLN A 413 -28.37 5.27 12.86
N ARG A 414 -28.27 4.16 12.13
CA ARG A 414 -27.78 4.16 10.74
C ARG A 414 -28.68 4.98 9.82
N VAL A 415 -30.00 4.90 9.97
CA VAL A 415 -30.94 5.74 9.19
C VAL A 415 -30.78 7.22 9.57
N ALA A 416 -30.76 7.55 10.87
CA ALA A 416 -30.57 8.93 11.33
C ALA A 416 -29.24 9.52 10.87
N THR A 417 -28.14 8.76 10.98
CA THR A 417 -26.82 9.18 10.49
C THR A 417 -26.80 9.32 8.97
N SER A 418 -27.52 8.47 8.22
CA SER A 418 -27.65 8.64 6.77
C SER A 418 -28.29 9.98 6.41
N VAL A 419 -29.38 10.34 7.09
CA VAL A 419 -30.05 11.65 6.93
C VAL A 419 -29.10 12.78 7.26
N LEU A 420 -28.35 12.69 8.37
CA LEU A 420 -27.38 13.71 8.78
C LEU A 420 -26.22 13.85 7.77
N CYS A 421 -25.68 12.75 7.25
CA CYS A 421 -24.63 12.77 6.24
C CYS A 421 -25.09 13.50 4.97
N VAL A 422 -26.33 13.28 4.52
CA VAL A 422 -26.87 14.00 3.35
C VAL A 422 -27.16 15.46 3.70
N ALA A 423 -27.91 15.71 4.77
CA ALA A 423 -28.40 17.05 5.13
C ALA A 423 -27.29 18.06 5.46
N THR A 424 -26.17 17.61 6.01
CA THR A 424 -25.05 18.51 6.39
C THR A 424 -24.06 18.76 5.26
N VAL A 425 -24.00 17.86 4.28
CA VAL A 425 -23.10 17.96 3.11
C VAL A 425 -23.77 18.72 1.97
N VAL A 426 -25.05 18.47 1.72
CA VAL A 426 -25.81 19.13 0.64
C VAL A 426 -25.85 20.65 0.86
N GLY A 427 -25.56 21.41 -0.20
CA GLY A 427 -25.51 22.87 -0.19
C GLY A 427 -24.22 23.46 0.38
N PHE A 428 -23.30 22.67 0.94
CA PHE A 428 -22.04 23.21 1.48
C PHE A 428 -21.09 23.70 0.39
N PHE A 429 -21.05 23.02 -0.77
CA PHE A 429 -20.17 23.39 -1.88
C PHE A 429 -20.90 24.12 -3.00
N GLY A 430 -22.23 24.02 -3.06
CA GLY A 430 -23.02 24.48 -4.19
C GLY A 430 -22.76 23.64 -5.45
N MET A 431 -22.28 22.40 -5.28
CA MET A 431 -21.89 21.49 -6.36
C MET A 431 -22.50 20.11 -6.08
N PRO A 432 -23.69 19.81 -6.63
CA PRO A 432 -24.42 18.59 -6.30
C PRO A 432 -23.62 17.30 -6.54
N GLU A 433 -22.80 17.25 -7.60
CA GLU A 433 -21.97 16.07 -7.92
C GLU A 433 -20.91 15.79 -6.84
N ARG A 434 -20.23 16.84 -6.38
CA ARG A 434 -19.25 16.76 -5.28
C ARG A 434 -19.92 16.31 -3.98
N GLU A 435 -21.07 16.90 -3.68
CA GLU A 435 -21.84 16.62 -2.47
C GLU A 435 -22.36 15.18 -2.47
N ALA A 436 -22.87 14.72 -3.62
CA ALA A 436 -23.31 13.33 -3.82
C ALA A 436 -22.15 12.35 -3.71
N TYR A 437 -20.97 12.67 -4.24
CA TYR A 437 -19.78 11.83 -4.11
C TYR A 437 -19.37 11.65 -2.64
N ILE A 438 -19.32 12.73 -1.86
CA ILE A 438 -18.94 12.67 -0.45
C ILE A 438 -20.01 11.96 0.38
N ALA A 439 -21.28 12.34 0.22
CA ALA A 439 -22.39 11.69 0.93
C ALA A 439 -22.47 10.20 0.58
N GLY A 440 -22.34 9.86 -0.70
CA GLY A 440 -22.31 8.48 -1.18
C GLY A 440 -21.17 7.66 -0.57
N GLY A 441 -19.97 8.22 -0.47
CA GLY A 441 -18.84 7.57 0.21
C GLY A 441 -19.08 7.35 1.71
N LEU A 442 -19.68 8.32 2.41
CA LEU A 442 -20.06 8.17 3.83
C LEU A 442 -21.17 7.14 4.03
N LEU A 443 -22.16 7.10 3.15
CA LEU A 443 -23.24 6.10 3.17
C LEU A 443 -22.71 4.70 2.85
N LEU A 444 -21.79 4.59 1.89
CA LEU A 444 -21.10 3.32 1.60
C LEU A 444 -20.36 2.83 2.84
N LEU A 445 -19.60 3.70 3.50
CA LEU A 445 -18.89 3.39 4.74
C LEU A 445 -19.85 2.96 5.88
N LEU A 446 -21.02 3.60 5.95
CA LEU A 446 -22.03 3.31 6.97
C LEU A 446 -22.76 2.00 6.76
N TRP A 447 -23.09 1.63 5.51
CA TRP A 447 -23.95 0.48 5.21
C TRP A 447 -23.17 -0.76 4.77
N VAL A 448 -22.02 -0.55 4.12
CA VAL A 448 -21.21 -1.61 3.54
C VAL A 448 -19.84 -1.58 4.19
N PRO A 449 -19.60 -2.35 5.27
CA PRO A 449 -18.30 -2.35 5.96
C PRO A 449 -17.19 -3.03 5.15
N ARG A 450 -17.56 -3.97 4.25
CA ARG A 450 -16.63 -4.67 3.34
C ARG A 450 -17.20 -4.79 1.94
N VAL A 451 -16.45 -4.34 0.94
CA VAL A 451 -16.82 -4.31 -0.47
C VAL A 451 -16.13 -5.45 -1.22
N PRO A 452 -16.85 -6.26 -2.03
CA PRO A 452 -16.21 -7.25 -2.88
C PRO A 452 -15.32 -6.57 -3.93
N VAL A 453 -14.07 -7.02 -4.04
CA VAL A 453 -13.08 -6.53 -5.01
C VAL A 453 -12.50 -7.70 -5.81
N PRO A 454 -12.25 -7.55 -7.12
CA PRO A 454 -11.56 -8.57 -7.89
C PRO A 454 -10.18 -8.88 -7.30
N ARG A 455 -9.79 -10.17 -7.24
CA ARG A 455 -8.48 -10.62 -6.71
C ARG A 455 -7.30 -9.80 -7.26
N ARG A 456 -7.30 -9.55 -8.58
CA ARG A 456 -6.23 -8.80 -9.26
C ARG A 456 -6.20 -7.31 -8.91
N ALA A 457 -7.31 -6.76 -8.40
CA ALA A 457 -7.41 -5.35 -8.02
C ALA A 457 -7.11 -5.12 -6.53
N ALA A 458 -7.18 -6.15 -5.68
CA ALA A 458 -6.97 -5.99 -4.24
C ALA A 458 -5.57 -5.45 -3.90
N ALA A 459 -4.52 -6.03 -4.46
CA ALA A 459 -3.14 -5.59 -4.24
C ALA A 459 -2.89 -4.13 -4.68
N PRO A 460 -3.22 -3.70 -5.93
CA PRO A 460 -2.99 -2.31 -6.34
C PRO A 460 -3.84 -1.32 -5.55
N ILE A 461 -5.11 -1.64 -5.22
CA ILE A 461 -5.94 -0.78 -4.36
C ILE A 461 -5.31 -0.62 -2.99
N GLY A 462 -4.84 -1.74 -2.41
CA GLY A 462 -4.13 -1.76 -1.13
C GLY A 462 -2.88 -0.89 -1.11
N LEU A 463 -2.06 -0.99 -2.16
CA LEU A 463 -0.84 -0.19 -2.32
C LEU A 463 -1.14 1.31 -2.44
N VAL A 464 -2.13 1.69 -3.25
CA VAL A 464 -2.53 3.10 -3.38
C VAL A 464 -3.10 3.63 -2.05
N ALA A 465 -3.90 2.83 -1.36
CA ALA A 465 -4.45 3.19 -0.06
C ALA A 465 -3.37 3.38 1.02
N SER A 466 -2.36 2.51 1.07
CA SER A 466 -1.24 2.63 2.02
C SER A 466 -0.35 3.83 1.69
N ALA A 467 -0.13 4.13 0.41
CA ALA A 467 0.63 5.28 -0.06
C ALA A 467 -0.14 6.62 0.03
N SER A 468 -1.44 6.61 0.32
CA SER A 468 -2.32 7.79 0.23
C SER A 468 -1.79 9.04 0.95
N MET A 469 -1.16 8.90 2.12
CA MET A 469 -0.56 10.02 2.86
C MET A 469 0.66 10.61 2.13
N TRP A 470 1.56 9.75 1.66
CA TRP A 470 2.74 10.18 0.90
C TRP A 470 2.37 10.81 -0.43
N ILE A 471 1.37 10.27 -1.12
CA ILE A 471 0.81 10.86 -2.34
C ILE A 471 0.26 12.25 -2.05
N LEU A 472 -0.50 12.41 -0.95
CA LEU A 472 -1.06 13.70 -0.58
C LEU A 472 0.03 14.75 -0.33
N ILE A 473 1.14 14.37 0.32
CA ILE A 473 2.26 15.26 0.63
C ILE A 473 3.05 15.66 -0.63
N SER A 474 3.22 14.74 -1.59
CA SER A 474 4.21 14.89 -2.67
C SER A 474 3.64 15.21 -4.06
N HIS A 475 2.36 14.95 -4.32
CA HIS A 475 1.82 15.03 -5.69
C HIS A 475 1.95 16.42 -6.32
N PHE A 476 1.86 17.50 -5.54
CA PHE A 476 2.05 18.88 -6.04
C PHE A 476 3.50 19.19 -6.45
N GLN A 477 4.47 18.44 -5.95
CA GLN A 477 5.89 18.62 -6.23
C GLN A 477 6.33 17.72 -7.40
N VAL A 478 5.74 16.54 -7.52
CA VAL A 478 6.07 15.56 -8.57
C VAL A 478 5.41 15.88 -9.90
N TRP A 479 4.16 16.35 -9.89
CA TRP A 479 3.40 16.52 -11.13
C TRP A 479 3.93 17.61 -12.08
N PRO A 480 4.21 18.85 -11.63
CA PRO A 480 4.60 19.91 -12.57
C PRO A 480 5.86 19.58 -13.40
N PRO A 481 6.94 19.01 -12.83
CA PRO A 481 8.10 18.57 -13.62
C PRO A 481 7.79 17.39 -14.56
N LEU A 482 6.89 16.50 -14.15
CA LEU A 482 6.53 15.31 -14.93
C LEU A 482 5.65 15.67 -16.14
N GLN A 483 4.84 16.72 -16.04
CA GLN A 483 4.00 17.23 -17.13
C GLN A 483 4.84 17.62 -18.36
N GLU A 484 6.06 18.12 -18.17
CA GLU A 484 6.97 18.48 -19.27
C GLU A 484 7.46 17.27 -20.07
N HIS A 485 7.38 16.07 -19.48
CA HIS A 485 7.96 14.83 -20.03
C HIS A 485 6.91 13.77 -20.39
N LEU A 486 5.64 13.97 -20.02
CA LEU A 486 4.55 13.05 -20.34
C LEU A 486 3.89 13.42 -21.67
N PRO A 487 3.71 12.46 -22.60
CA PRO A 487 2.95 12.70 -23.82
C PRO A 487 1.54 13.20 -23.46
N THR A 488 1.14 14.34 -24.01
CA THR A 488 -0.18 14.95 -23.80
C THR A 488 -1.36 13.95 -23.94
N PRO A 489 -1.33 12.92 -24.81
CA PRO A 489 -2.41 11.92 -24.87
C PRO A 489 -2.49 10.96 -23.67
N VAL A 490 -1.38 10.70 -22.97
CA VAL A 490 -1.37 9.86 -21.74
C VAL A 490 -1.78 10.71 -20.53
N ALA A 491 -1.51 12.01 -20.60
CA ALA A 491 -1.89 13.01 -19.61
C ALA A 491 -3.27 13.64 -19.85
N TYR A 492 -4.01 13.26 -20.88
CA TYR A 492 -5.39 13.71 -21.07
C TYR A 492 -6.11 12.52 -21.70
N VAL A 493 -6.64 11.64 -20.86
CA VAL A 493 -7.62 10.65 -21.34
C VAL A 493 -8.80 11.46 -21.87
N ALA A 494 -8.96 11.43 -23.19
CA ALA A 494 -9.91 12.25 -23.95
C ALA A 494 -11.36 12.06 -23.54
#